data_AF-A0A329RX22-F1
#
_entry.id   AF-A0A329RX22-F1
#
_cell.length_a   1.000
_cell.length_b   1.000
_cell.length_c   1.000
_cell.angle_alpha   90.00
_cell.angle_beta   90.00
_cell.angle_gamma   90.00
#
_symmetry.space_group_name_H-M   'P 1'
#
loop_
_entity.id
_entity.type
_entity.pdbx_description
1 polymer ?
#
loop_
_entity_poly.entity_id
_entity_poly.type
_entity_poly.pdbx_seq_one_letter_code
_entity_poly.pdbx_strand_id
1 'polypeptide(L)'
;MINLSGLDQTAKLVKPGALKDIRVESLKTKAISDTAFKLLKLDQAGDDVFMSPQLHTWINYLISVTKTLPTIAMLSTLTARYSDDVLIKMLEAAKKNPGTEEIATRLQGRQVKIWMRSGKTADDIFKLLKLDYRIEDLLTNPNLATYVTYMNLFNKYSPGRETTLANTFVKSYGNEAVAKMVEAAKKVPSTEKFAQELQVALFNQWLREGAQLKQIWSMLCLEKAIRKGDPNGEIWRGYRAFYYLHNK
;
A
#
# COMPACT_ATOMS: atom_id res chain seq x y z
N MET A 1 3.97 22.72 12.35
CA MET A 1 4.38 22.04 13.59
C MET A 1 3.69 20.68 13.60
N ILE A 2 4.37 19.61 14.03
CA ILE A 2 3.74 18.28 14.15
C ILE A 2 2.96 18.26 15.47
N ASN A 3 1.68 17.93 15.44
CA ASN A 3 0.86 17.74 16.63
C ASN A 3 1.20 16.39 17.28
N LEU A 4 1.57 16.41 18.57
CA LEU A 4 2.16 15.27 19.28
C LEU A 4 1.49 15.04 20.65
N SER A 5 0.28 15.56 20.87
CA SER A 5 -0.40 15.58 22.17
C SER A 5 -0.98 14.23 22.63
N GLY A 6 -0.94 13.17 21.81
CA GLY A 6 -1.54 11.86 22.11
C GLY A 6 -0.58 10.77 22.59
N LEU A 7 0.69 11.10 22.87
CA LEU A 7 1.72 10.14 23.29
C LEU A 7 2.11 10.35 24.77
N ASP A 8 1.29 9.88 25.70
CA ASP A 8 1.55 9.91 27.16
C ASP A 8 1.23 8.53 27.77
N GLN A 9 1.91 7.94 28.77
CA GLN A 9 3.22 8.08 29.41
C GLN A 9 3.32 6.89 30.39
N THR A 10 4.11 5.82 30.15
CA THR A 10 4.37 4.75 31.18
C THR A 10 5.66 3.92 30.96
N ALA A 11 6.76 4.46 30.43
CA ALA A 11 8.06 3.74 30.47
C ALA A 11 9.23 4.67 30.80
N LYS A 12 10.30 4.09 31.39
CA LYS A 12 11.54 4.80 31.75
C LYS A 12 12.14 5.47 30.50
N LEU A 13 11.97 6.79 30.39
CA LEU A 13 12.47 7.60 29.28
C LEU A 13 14.00 7.65 29.30
N VAL A 14 14.66 7.44 28.15
CA VAL A 14 16.09 7.76 28.02
C VAL A 14 16.24 9.28 28.03
N LYS A 15 17.08 9.81 28.92
CA LYS A 15 17.27 11.25 29.10
C LYS A 15 17.87 11.90 27.84
N PRO A 16 17.39 13.09 27.41
CA PRO A 16 17.91 13.80 26.23
C PRO A 16 19.41 14.11 26.22
N GLY A 17 20.09 14.03 27.37
CA GLY A 17 21.53 14.27 27.50
C GLY A 17 22.40 13.34 26.63
N ALA A 18 22.04 12.07 26.48
CA ALA A 18 22.80 11.10 25.69
C ALA A 18 22.81 11.41 24.17
N LEU A 19 21.87 12.24 23.69
CA LEU A 19 21.80 12.64 22.29
C LEU A 19 22.72 13.81 21.95
N LYS A 20 23.19 14.56 22.97
CA LYS A 20 24.06 15.73 22.78
C LYS A 20 25.48 15.34 22.37
N ASP A 21 25.88 14.10 22.64
CA ASP A 21 27.23 13.61 22.35
C ASP A 21 27.38 13.09 20.90
N ILE A 22 26.30 13.06 20.12
CA ILE A 22 26.35 12.66 18.70
C ILE A 22 27.01 13.79 17.87
N ARG A 23 28.14 13.49 17.23
CA ARG A 23 28.89 14.45 16.40
C ARG A 23 28.25 14.66 15.02
N VAL A 24 27.22 15.51 14.98
CA VAL A 24 26.36 15.81 13.81
C VAL A 24 27.15 16.26 12.57
N GLU A 25 28.21 17.06 12.72
CA GLU A 25 28.98 17.64 11.61
C GLU A 25 29.75 16.62 10.75
N SER A 26 29.95 15.41 11.27
CA SER A 26 30.77 14.36 10.64
C SER A 26 29.96 13.21 10.01
N LEU A 27 28.64 13.20 10.16
CA LEU A 27 27.80 12.05 9.82
C LEU A 27 26.77 12.37 8.72
N LYS A 28 26.58 11.44 7.79
CA LYS A 28 25.43 11.48 6.86
C LYS A 28 24.13 11.42 7.67
N THR A 29 23.07 12.11 7.23
CA THR A 29 21.77 12.20 7.94
C THR A 29 21.21 10.85 8.43
N LYS A 30 21.39 9.77 7.65
CA LYS A 30 21.02 8.41 8.05
C LYS A 30 21.75 7.95 9.32
N ALA A 31 23.06 8.17 9.40
CA ALA A 31 23.87 7.73 10.54
C ALA A 31 23.51 8.48 11.83
N ILE A 32 23.15 9.77 11.73
CA ILE A 32 22.63 10.56 12.86
C ILE A 32 21.33 9.95 13.38
N SER A 33 20.40 9.67 12.47
CA SER A 33 19.10 9.07 12.81
C SER A 33 19.23 7.66 13.37
N ASP A 34 20.07 6.82 12.77
CA ASP A 34 20.36 5.45 13.22
C ASP A 34 20.97 5.42 14.62
N THR A 35 21.89 6.35 14.92
CA THR A 35 22.54 6.45 16.23
C THR A 35 21.54 6.85 17.30
N ALA A 36 20.76 7.91 17.05
CA ALA A 36 19.71 8.34 17.98
C ALA A 36 18.65 7.24 18.20
N PHE A 37 18.26 6.53 17.15
CA PHE A 37 17.29 5.44 17.23
C PHE A 37 17.75 4.33 18.18
N LYS A 38 19.02 3.91 18.09
CA LYS A 38 19.62 2.90 18.99
C LYS A 38 19.79 3.42 20.42
N LEU A 39 20.26 4.65 20.60
CA LEU A 39 20.43 5.25 21.94
C LEU A 39 19.10 5.38 22.68
N LEU A 40 18.02 5.66 21.94
CA LEU A 40 16.66 5.72 22.46
C LEU A 40 16.01 4.34 22.61
N LYS A 41 16.72 3.25 22.31
CA LYS A 41 16.26 1.85 22.37
C LYS A 41 15.03 1.58 21.49
N LEU A 42 14.84 2.36 20.43
CA LEU A 42 13.72 2.17 19.50
C LEU A 42 13.86 0.91 18.63
N ASP A 43 15.08 0.38 18.52
CA ASP A 43 15.37 -0.91 17.90
C ASP A 43 14.89 -2.11 18.72
N GLN A 44 14.64 -1.92 20.01
CA GLN A 44 14.08 -2.95 20.89
C GLN A 44 12.55 -2.98 20.89
N ALA A 45 11.91 -1.98 20.27
CA ALA A 45 10.45 -1.87 20.22
C ALA A 45 9.82 -2.76 19.15
N GLY A 46 10.61 -3.29 18.20
CA GLY A 46 10.09 -4.07 17.07
C GLY A 46 8.96 -3.34 16.33
N ASP A 47 7.89 -4.07 16.02
CA ASP A 47 6.73 -3.54 15.28
C ASP A 47 5.95 -2.43 16.05
N ASP A 48 6.21 -2.28 17.36
CA ASP A 48 5.59 -1.28 18.23
C ASP A 48 6.38 0.05 18.30
N VAL A 49 7.34 0.27 17.40
CA VAL A 49 8.19 1.49 17.41
C VAL A 49 7.38 2.80 17.43
N PHE A 50 6.21 2.83 16.78
CA PHE A 50 5.35 4.02 16.74
C PHE A 50 4.55 4.23 18.03
N MET A 51 4.44 3.20 18.88
CA MET A 51 3.83 3.28 20.21
C MET A 51 4.87 3.54 21.30
N SER A 52 6.16 3.57 20.94
CA SER A 52 7.23 3.85 21.89
C SER A 52 7.13 5.29 22.42
N PRO A 53 7.22 5.51 23.75
CA PRO A 53 7.26 6.85 24.31
C PRO A 53 8.50 7.65 23.87
N GLN A 54 9.54 6.95 23.39
CA GLN A 54 10.77 7.55 22.90
C GLN A 54 10.66 8.07 21.46
N LEU A 55 9.55 7.80 20.76
CA LEU A 55 9.31 8.27 19.40
C LEU A 55 9.37 9.81 19.33
N HIS A 56 8.74 10.49 20.28
CA HIS A 56 8.72 11.95 20.35
C HIS A 56 10.14 12.54 20.52
N THR A 57 10.94 11.93 21.41
CA THR A 57 12.34 12.33 21.61
C THR A 57 13.16 12.18 20.35
N TRP A 58 12.97 11.09 19.60
CA TRP A 58 13.65 10.87 18.33
C TRP A 58 13.25 11.90 17.26
N ILE A 59 11.95 12.19 17.13
CA ILE A 59 11.43 13.20 16.19
C ILE A 59 12.02 14.59 16.49
N ASN A 60 11.96 15.03 17.76
CA ASN A 60 12.46 16.34 18.16
C ASN A 60 13.97 16.47 17.98
N TYR A 61 14.71 15.39 18.26
CA TYR A 61 16.14 15.36 18.00
C TYR A 61 16.43 15.54 16.51
N LEU A 62 15.74 14.82 15.63
CA LEU A 62 15.94 14.98 14.18
C LEU A 62 15.56 16.37 13.68
N ILE A 63 14.51 16.99 14.25
CA ILE A 63 14.14 18.38 13.96
C ILE A 63 15.28 19.34 14.35
N SER A 64 15.95 19.12 15.48
CA SER A 64 16.99 20.04 15.96
C SER A 64 18.33 19.89 15.24
N VAL A 65 18.67 18.69 14.76
CA VAL A 65 20.02 18.43 14.20
C VAL A 65 20.08 18.28 12.68
N THR A 66 18.96 18.04 12.00
CA THR A 66 18.98 17.80 10.55
C THR A 66 18.52 19.01 9.75
N LYS A 67 19.31 19.40 8.74
CA LYS A 67 18.91 20.43 7.75
C LYS A 67 17.91 19.90 6.72
N THR A 68 17.82 18.57 6.58
CA THR A 68 16.85 17.87 5.72
C THR A 68 15.52 17.68 6.44
N LEU A 69 14.45 17.39 5.69
CA LEU A 69 13.16 17.04 6.29
C LEU A 69 13.30 15.80 7.22
N PRO A 70 12.96 15.89 8.52
CA PRO A 70 13.13 14.80 9.49
C PRO A 70 12.54 13.46 9.03
N THR A 71 11.44 13.51 8.27
CA THR A 71 10.79 12.32 7.71
C THR A 71 11.66 11.53 6.72
N ILE A 72 12.61 12.17 6.02
CA ILE A 72 13.55 11.45 5.15
C ILE A 72 14.54 10.64 5.99
N ALA A 73 15.08 11.25 7.05
CA ALA A 73 15.99 10.58 7.96
C ALA A 73 15.30 9.41 8.66
N MET A 74 14.08 9.63 9.16
CA MET A 74 13.25 8.59 9.78
C MET A 74 12.98 7.44 8.82
N LEU A 75 12.52 7.71 7.60
CA LEU A 75 12.27 6.66 6.61
C LEU A 75 13.54 5.87 6.30
N SER A 76 14.68 6.53 6.11
CA SER A 76 15.95 5.84 5.84
C SER A 76 16.39 4.90 6.98
N THR A 77 16.04 5.23 8.23
CA THR A 77 16.28 4.39 9.41
C THR A 77 15.29 3.24 9.46
N LEU A 78 14.00 3.50 9.19
CA LEU A 78 12.93 2.53 9.26
C LEU A 78 13.00 1.50 8.12
N THR A 79 13.21 1.92 6.87
CA THR A 79 13.33 1.00 5.71
C THR A 79 14.61 0.17 5.72
N ALA A 80 15.59 0.52 6.55
CA ALA A 80 16.77 -0.30 6.81
C ALA A 80 16.52 -1.43 7.82
N ARG A 81 15.37 -1.44 8.50
CA ARG A 81 15.02 -2.40 9.57
C ARG A 81 13.74 -3.18 9.27
N TYR A 82 12.78 -2.53 8.64
CA TYR A 82 11.49 -3.11 8.28
C TYR A 82 11.39 -3.23 6.77
N SER A 83 10.90 -4.37 6.29
CA SER A 83 10.50 -4.48 4.89
C SER A 83 9.36 -3.49 4.61
N ASP A 84 9.23 -3.06 3.36
CA ASP A 84 8.23 -2.05 3.00
C ASP A 84 6.79 -2.50 3.35
N ASP A 85 6.45 -3.78 3.15
CA ASP A 85 5.13 -4.32 3.47
C ASP A 85 4.82 -4.32 4.98
N VAL A 86 5.84 -4.55 5.83
CA VAL A 86 5.74 -4.48 7.29
C VAL A 86 5.64 -3.03 7.74
N LEU A 87 6.51 -2.15 7.21
CA LEU A 87 6.50 -0.73 7.56
C LEU A 87 5.18 -0.06 7.23
N ILE A 88 4.55 -0.41 6.11
CA ILE A 88 3.22 0.11 5.76
C ILE A 88 2.15 -0.34 6.76
N LYS A 89 2.16 -1.60 7.20
CA LYS A 89 1.23 -2.08 8.25
C LYS A 89 1.41 -1.30 9.55
N MET A 90 2.66 -1.08 9.96
CA MET A 90 2.99 -0.29 11.15
C MET A 90 2.51 1.16 11.02
N LEU A 91 2.68 1.78 9.84
CA LEU A 91 2.21 3.14 9.57
C LEU A 91 0.67 3.23 9.53
N GLU A 92 -0.03 2.24 8.98
CA GLU A 92 -1.50 2.18 9.01
C GLU A 92 -2.04 1.98 10.43
N ALA A 93 -1.36 1.19 11.26
CA ALA A 93 -1.70 1.09 12.68
C ALA A 93 -1.47 2.43 13.40
N ALA A 94 -0.33 3.08 13.15
CA ALA A 94 0.00 4.38 13.73
C ALA A 94 -0.96 5.50 13.28
N LYS A 95 -1.53 5.41 12.07
CA LYS A 95 -2.56 6.35 11.59
C LYS A 95 -3.85 6.31 12.39
N LYS A 96 -4.15 5.19 13.06
CA LYS A 96 -5.36 5.04 13.88
C LYS A 96 -5.24 5.65 15.27
N ASN A 97 -4.02 6.03 15.69
CA ASN A 97 -3.78 6.67 16.98
C ASN A 97 -3.59 8.19 16.77
N PRO A 98 -4.42 9.05 17.40
CA PRO A 98 -4.32 10.50 17.27
C PRO A 98 -2.93 11.09 17.55
N GLY A 99 -2.15 10.47 18.45
CA GLY A 99 -0.80 10.93 18.79
C GLY A 99 0.25 10.66 17.70
N THR A 100 0.00 9.70 16.80
CA THR A 100 0.92 9.31 15.73
C THR A 100 0.36 9.50 14.32
N GLU A 101 -0.90 9.91 14.19
CA GLU A 101 -1.60 10.05 12.91
C GLU A 101 -0.85 10.95 11.94
N GLU A 102 -0.46 12.16 12.38
CA GLU A 102 0.20 13.12 11.51
C GLU A 102 1.55 12.60 11.02
N ILE A 103 2.39 12.10 11.94
CA ILE A 103 3.72 11.64 11.56
C ILE A 103 3.65 10.40 10.66
N ALA A 104 2.74 9.47 10.94
CA ALA A 104 2.54 8.27 10.14
C ALA A 104 2.05 8.62 8.72
N THR A 105 1.08 9.53 8.61
CA THR A 105 0.59 10.03 7.32
C THR A 105 1.70 10.70 6.51
N ARG A 106 2.54 11.52 7.17
CA ARG A 106 3.66 12.20 6.50
C ARG A 106 4.76 11.23 6.07
N LEU A 107 5.06 10.21 6.87
CA LEU A 107 6.02 9.16 6.51
C LEU A 107 5.51 8.33 5.33
N GLN A 108 4.25 7.89 5.34
CA GLN A 108 3.66 7.13 4.23
C GLN A 108 3.64 7.95 2.93
N GLY A 109 3.22 9.21 2.99
CA GLY A 109 3.23 10.11 1.82
C GLY A 109 4.65 10.39 1.29
N ARG A 110 5.67 10.35 2.15
CA ARG A 110 7.08 10.44 1.75
C ARG A 110 7.57 9.13 1.11
N GLN A 111 7.21 7.98 1.67
CA GLN A 111 7.57 6.67 1.13
C GLN A 111 7.07 6.52 -0.31
N VAL A 112 5.81 6.85 -0.55
CA VAL A 112 5.21 6.85 -1.90
C VAL A 112 5.98 7.75 -2.89
N LYS A 113 6.40 8.94 -2.45
CA LYS A 113 7.21 9.85 -3.29
C LYS A 113 8.61 9.31 -3.58
N ILE A 114 9.23 8.60 -2.63
CA ILE A 114 10.53 7.96 -2.83
C ILE A 114 10.39 6.84 -3.86
N TRP A 115 9.38 5.98 -3.73
CA TRP A 115 9.11 4.92 -4.70
C TRP A 115 8.95 5.47 -6.12
N MET A 116 8.15 6.53 -6.31
CA MET A 116 7.99 7.19 -7.62
C MET A 116 9.31 7.73 -8.16
N ARG A 117 10.12 8.41 -7.33
CA ARG A 117 11.43 8.95 -7.74
C ARG A 117 12.44 7.85 -8.07
N SER A 118 12.33 6.69 -7.45
CA SER A 118 13.16 5.52 -7.74
C SER A 118 12.72 4.76 -9.00
N GLY A 119 11.70 5.25 -9.72
CA GLY A 119 11.23 4.65 -10.96
C GLY A 119 10.42 3.37 -10.79
N LYS A 120 9.99 3.02 -9.57
CA LYS A 120 9.19 1.81 -9.33
C LYS A 120 7.89 1.88 -10.11
N THR A 121 7.57 0.81 -10.82
CA THR A 121 6.29 0.69 -11.53
C THR A 121 5.16 0.36 -10.55
N ALA A 122 3.91 0.45 -11.01
CA ALA A 122 2.79 -0.06 -10.24
C ALA A 122 2.97 -1.56 -9.94
N ASP A 123 3.42 -2.35 -10.91
CA ASP A 123 3.64 -3.80 -10.73
C ASP A 123 4.73 -4.07 -9.67
N ASP A 124 5.81 -3.28 -9.65
CA ASP A 124 6.85 -3.39 -8.62
C ASP A 124 6.30 -3.13 -7.22
N ILE A 125 5.46 -2.10 -7.06
CA ILE A 125 4.85 -1.78 -5.76
C ILE A 125 3.83 -2.83 -5.35
N PHE A 126 3.10 -3.42 -6.29
CA PHE A 126 2.17 -4.51 -6.00
C PHE A 126 2.89 -5.71 -5.36
N LYS A 127 4.02 -6.13 -5.94
CA LYS A 127 4.86 -7.22 -5.41
C LYS A 127 5.57 -6.86 -4.11
N LEU A 128 6.10 -5.64 -4.04
CA LEU A 128 6.78 -5.12 -2.85
C LEU A 128 5.85 -5.08 -1.64
N LEU A 129 4.55 -4.81 -1.86
CA LEU A 129 3.51 -4.84 -0.83
C LEU A 129 2.94 -6.23 -0.54
N LYS A 130 3.49 -7.28 -1.16
CA LYS A 130 3.07 -8.69 -1.02
C LYS A 130 1.61 -8.91 -1.41
N LEU A 131 1.14 -8.18 -2.42
CA LEU A 131 -0.23 -8.29 -2.94
C LEU A 131 -0.36 -9.31 -4.07
N ASP A 132 0.73 -9.98 -4.46
CA ASP A 132 0.82 -10.99 -5.52
C ASP A 132 0.89 -12.44 -4.98
N TYR A 133 0.75 -12.64 -3.67
CA TYR A 133 0.94 -13.95 -3.04
C TYR A 133 -0.30 -14.85 -3.09
N ARG A 134 -1.42 -14.40 -2.53
CA ARG A 134 -2.68 -15.17 -2.43
C ARG A 134 -3.87 -14.29 -2.75
N ILE A 135 -4.63 -14.69 -3.77
CA ILE A 135 -5.79 -13.93 -4.22
C ILE A 135 -6.91 -13.90 -3.17
N GLU A 136 -7.00 -14.94 -2.33
CA GLU A 136 -8.01 -15.05 -1.27
C GLU A 136 -7.85 -13.95 -0.21
N ASP A 137 -6.60 -13.53 0.02
CA ASP A 137 -6.25 -12.52 1.02
C ASP A 137 -6.20 -11.11 0.40
N LEU A 138 -6.27 -10.97 -0.93
CA LEU A 138 -6.00 -9.72 -1.64
C LEU A 138 -6.91 -8.58 -1.20
N LEU A 139 -8.22 -8.82 -1.15
CA LEU A 139 -9.21 -7.78 -0.83
C LEU A 139 -9.22 -7.39 0.64
N THR A 140 -8.74 -8.26 1.52
CA THR A 140 -8.65 -8.02 2.96
C THR A 140 -7.25 -7.57 3.38
N ASN A 141 -6.27 -7.59 2.47
CA ASN A 141 -4.91 -7.17 2.75
C ASN A 141 -4.87 -5.65 3.01
N PRO A 142 -4.42 -5.20 4.20
CA PRO A 142 -4.39 -3.79 4.54
C PRO A 142 -3.46 -2.96 3.62
N ASN A 143 -2.49 -3.60 2.96
CA ASN A 143 -1.57 -2.92 2.06
C ASN A 143 -2.24 -2.51 0.73
N LEU A 144 -3.41 -3.05 0.39
CA LEU A 144 -4.11 -2.72 -0.84
C LEU A 144 -4.45 -1.22 -0.92
N ALA A 145 -4.84 -0.59 0.19
CA ALA A 145 -5.13 0.85 0.21
C ALA A 145 -3.90 1.71 -0.14
N THR A 146 -2.73 1.30 0.32
CA THR A 146 -1.45 1.95 -0.03
C THR A 146 -1.14 1.77 -1.52
N TYR A 147 -1.36 0.56 -2.04
CA TYR A 147 -1.20 0.29 -3.47
C TYR A 147 -2.11 1.17 -4.33
N VAL A 148 -3.40 1.28 -3.99
CA VAL A 148 -4.36 2.13 -4.71
C VAL A 148 -3.90 3.59 -4.72
N THR A 149 -3.44 4.09 -3.57
CA THR A 149 -2.88 5.44 -3.46
C THR A 149 -1.66 5.62 -4.37
N TYR A 150 -0.74 4.66 -4.37
CA TYR A 150 0.43 4.68 -5.24
C TYR A 150 0.03 4.67 -6.72
N MET A 151 -0.84 3.75 -7.11
CA MET A 151 -1.31 3.59 -8.50
C MET A 151 -1.94 4.88 -9.03
N ASN A 152 -2.81 5.52 -8.24
CA ASN A 152 -3.45 6.78 -8.64
C ASN A 152 -2.44 7.90 -8.88
N LEU A 153 -1.42 8.01 -8.01
CA LEU A 153 -0.34 8.98 -8.20
C LEU A 153 0.54 8.61 -9.38
N PHE A 154 0.88 7.34 -9.54
CA PHE A 154 1.67 6.84 -10.65
C PHE A 154 1.00 7.16 -11.98
N ASN A 155 -0.29 6.86 -12.14
CA ASN A 155 -1.06 7.17 -13.34
C ASN A 155 -1.10 8.69 -13.62
N LYS A 156 -1.27 9.52 -12.58
CA LYS A 156 -1.28 10.97 -12.72
C LYS A 156 0.05 11.56 -13.20
N TYR A 157 1.17 10.99 -12.74
CA TYR A 157 2.50 11.54 -12.98
C TYR A 157 3.33 10.75 -14.01
N SER A 158 2.78 9.68 -14.57
CA SER A 158 3.42 8.85 -15.60
C SER A 158 2.48 8.58 -16.78
N PRO A 159 2.06 9.63 -17.52
CA PRO A 159 1.17 9.45 -18.65
C PRO A 159 1.78 8.51 -19.71
N GLY A 160 0.96 7.66 -20.30
CA GLY A 160 1.38 6.60 -21.24
C GLY A 160 1.89 5.32 -20.58
N ARG A 161 1.95 5.25 -19.24
CA ARG A 161 2.33 4.05 -18.48
C ARG A 161 1.28 3.65 -17.44
N GLU A 162 0.07 4.20 -17.54
CA GLU A 162 -1.00 4.01 -16.56
C GLU A 162 -1.42 2.55 -16.45
N THR A 163 -1.89 2.15 -15.26
CA THR A 163 -2.53 0.86 -15.03
C THR A 163 -3.87 1.03 -14.32
N THR A 164 -4.63 -0.05 -14.19
CA THR A 164 -5.84 -0.11 -13.36
C THR A 164 -5.73 -1.24 -12.35
N LEU A 165 -6.54 -1.21 -11.29
CA LEU A 165 -6.59 -2.33 -10.33
C LEU A 165 -6.92 -3.66 -11.03
N ALA A 166 -7.92 -3.65 -11.93
CA ALA A 166 -8.30 -4.81 -12.71
C ALA A 166 -7.12 -5.35 -13.53
N ASN A 167 -6.39 -4.47 -14.24
CA ASN A 167 -5.21 -4.83 -15.04
C ASN A 167 -4.15 -5.49 -14.17
N THR A 168 -3.80 -4.87 -13.05
CA THR A 168 -2.77 -5.40 -12.14
C THR A 168 -3.17 -6.75 -11.58
N PHE A 169 -4.44 -6.92 -11.18
CA PHE A 169 -4.93 -8.19 -10.63
C PHE A 169 -4.91 -9.28 -11.70
N VAL A 170 -5.39 -8.99 -12.92
CA VAL A 170 -5.41 -9.95 -14.03
C VAL A 170 -3.99 -10.34 -14.43
N LYS A 171 -3.05 -9.38 -14.49
CA LYS A 171 -1.63 -9.68 -14.75
C LYS A 171 -1.01 -10.57 -13.68
N SER A 172 -1.41 -10.41 -12.43
CA SER A 172 -0.82 -11.13 -11.30
C SER A 172 -1.43 -12.52 -11.10
N TYR A 173 -2.74 -12.65 -11.32
CA TYR A 173 -3.51 -13.84 -10.95
C TYR A 173 -4.21 -14.54 -12.12
N GLY A 174 -4.31 -13.89 -13.27
CA GLY A 174 -5.05 -14.39 -14.43
C GLY A 174 -6.54 -14.01 -14.42
N ASN A 175 -7.13 -13.94 -15.61
CA ASN A 175 -8.54 -13.56 -15.80
C ASN A 175 -9.50 -14.46 -15.03
N GLU A 176 -9.28 -15.77 -15.07
CA GLU A 176 -10.15 -16.77 -14.43
C GLU A 176 -10.20 -16.59 -12.91
N ALA A 177 -9.05 -16.48 -12.25
CA ALA A 177 -8.98 -16.34 -10.80
C ALA A 177 -9.61 -15.01 -10.34
N VAL A 178 -9.34 -13.91 -11.05
CA VAL A 178 -9.92 -12.60 -10.76
C VAL A 178 -11.44 -12.61 -10.92
N ALA A 179 -11.96 -13.25 -11.97
CA ALA A 179 -13.39 -13.41 -12.19
C ALA A 179 -14.08 -14.14 -11.02
N LYS A 180 -13.51 -15.26 -10.57
CA LYS A 180 -14.02 -16.00 -9.40
C LYS A 180 -13.98 -15.16 -8.13
N MET A 181 -12.89 -14.47 -7.88
CA MET A 181 -12.72 -13.59 -6.71
C MET A 181 -13.77 -12.47 -6.70
N VAL A 182 -14.01 -11.82 -7.85
CA VAL A 182 -15.01 -10.74 -7.98
C VAL A 182 -16.42 -11.25 -7.65
N GLU A 183 -16.83 -12.39 -8.19
CA GLU A 183 -18.15 -12.96 -7.89
C GLU A 183 -18.29 -13.47 -6.47
N ALA A 184 -17.21 -13.94 -5.84
CA ALA A 184 -17.21 -14.27 -4.42
C ALA A 184 -17.38 -13.01 -3.57
N ALA A 185 -16.62 -11.95 -3.87
CA ALA A 185 -16.66 -10.68 -3.15
C ALA A 185 -18.00 -9.94 -3.27
N LYS A 186 -18.73 -10.13 -4.39
CA LYS A 186 -20.11 -9.63 -4.56
C LYS A 186 -21.12 -10.24 -3.59
N LYS A 187 -20.84 -11.43 -3.04
CA LYS A 187 -21.74 -12.13 -2.11
C LYS A 187 -21.52 -11.71 -0.64
N VAL A 188 -20.51 -10.89 -0.37
CA VAL A 188 -20.15 -10.44 0.98
C VAL A 188 -20.51 -8.95 1.11
N PRO A 189 -21.42 -8.56 2.04
CA PRO A 189 -21.92 -7.19 2.12
C PRO A 189 -20.83 -6.10 2.24
N SER A 190 -19.75 -6.38 2.98
CA SER A 190 -18.66 -5.42 3.19
C SER A 190 -17.78 -5.19 1.95
N THR A 191 -17.80 -6.11 0.97
CA THR A 191 -16.99 -6.02 -0.26
C THR A 191 -17.83 -5.89 -1.53
N GLU A 192 -19.14 -6.00 -1.44
CA GLU A 192 -20.04 -6.05 -2.61
C GLU A 192 -19.86 -4.85 -3.53
N LYS A 193 -19.95 -3.63 -2.98
CA LYS A 193 -19.82 -2.40 -3.76
C LYS A 193 -18.48 -2.33 -4.49
N PHE A 194 -17.38 -2.60 -3.77
CA PHE A 194 -16.04 -2.61 -4.36
C PHE A 194 -15.90 -3.66 -5.45
N ALA A 195 -16.49 -4.85 -5.26
CA ALA A 195 -16.47 -5.91 -6.25
C ALA A 195 -17.27 -5.57 -7.51
N GLN A 196 -18.41 -4.87 -7.38
CA GLN A 196 -19.17 -4.36 -8.52
C GLN A 196 -18.37 -3.31 -9.32
N GLU A 197 -17.71 -2.38 -8.62
CA GLU A 197 -16.83 -1.38 -9.26
C GLU A 197 -15.66 -2.06 -9.99
N LEU A 198 -15.05 -3.09 -9.38
CA LEU A 198 -13.98 -3.86 -9.99
C LEU A 198 -14.47 -4.68 -11.20
N GLN A 199 -15.69 -5.24 -11.16
CA GLN A 199 -16.32 -5.91 -12.29
C GLN A 199 -16.50 -4.97 -13.47
N VAL A 200 -17.03 -3.77 -13.23
CA VAL A 200 -17.19 -2.74 -14.27
C VAL A 200 -15.83 -2.33 -14.84
N ALA A 201 -14.80 -2.19 -14.00
CA ALA A 201 -13.44 -1.88 -14.47
C ALA A 201 -12.87 -3.00 -15.36
N LEU A 202 -13.08 -4.27 -14.98
CA LEU A 202 -12.67 -5.43 -15.77
C LEU A 202 -13.38 -5.46 -17.14
N PHE A 203 -14.68 -5.19 -17.18
CA PHE A 203 -15.44 -5.14 -18.44
C PHE A 203 -14.99 -4.00 -19.35
N ASN A 204 -14.77 -2.81 -18.78
CA ASN A 204 -14.22 -1.67 -19.52
C ASN A 204 -12.83 -1.97 -20.09
N GLN A 205 -11.99 -2.68 -19.34
CA GLN A 205 -10.68 -3.09 -19.80
C GLN A 205 -10.79 -4.05 -20.99
N TRP A 206 -11.56 -5.13 -20.85
CA TRP A 206 -11.77 -6.09 -21.94
C TRP A 206 -12.34 -5.43 -23.20
N LEU A 207 -13.30 -4.52 -23.04
CA LEU A 207 -13.85 -3.75 -24.16
C LEU A 207 -12.79 -2.86 -24.82
N ARG A 208 -11.96 -2.16 -24.05
CA ARG A 208 -10.86 -1.32 -24.56
C ARG A 208 -9.82 -2.12 -25.33
N GLU A 209 -9.56 -3.35 -24.89
CA GLU A 209 -8.66 -4.30 -25.56
C GLU A 209 -9.30 -4.95 -26.81
N GLY A 210 -10.55 -4.62 -27.13
CA GLY A 210 -11.28 -5.18 -28.28
C GLY A 210 -11.71 -6.64 -28.07
N ALA A 211 -11.74 -7.11 -26.82
CA ALA A 211 -11.98 -8.50 -26.52
C ALA A 211 -13.36 -8.95 -26.98
N GLN A 212 -13.39 -9.97 -27.83
CA GLN A 212 -14.62 -10.54 -28.35
C GLN A 212 -15.24 -11.53 -27.35
N LEU A 213 -16.57 -11.74 -27.43
CA LEU A 213 -17.27 -12.67 -26.53
C LEU A 213 -16.67 -14.08 -26.51
N LYS A 214 -16.19 -14.56 -27.67
CA LYS A 214 -15.51 -15.85 -27.81
C LYS A 214 -14.13 -15.86 -27.14
N GLN A 215 -13.40 -14.74 -27.18
CA GLN A 215 -12.11 -14.61 -26.49
C GLN A 215 -12.32 -14.63 -24.99
N ILE A 216 -13.27 -13.85 -24.45
CA ILE A 216 -13.58 -13.85 -23.01
C ILE A 216 -14.07 -15.23 -22.55
N TRP A 217 -14.87 -15.92 -23.36
CA TRP A 217 -15.26 -17.32 -23.09
C TRP A 217 -14.04 -18.22 -22.86
N SER A 218 -13.03 -18.12 -23.74
CA SER A 218 -11.78 -18.88 -23.62
C SER A 218 -10.92 -18.43 -22.44
N MET A 219 -10.81 -17.13 -22.18
CA MET A 219 -10.02 -16.57 -21.07
C MET A 219 -10.56 -16.95 -19.69
N LEU A 220 -11.87 -17.21 -19.61
CA LEU A 220 -12.56 -17.68 -18.41
C LEU A 220 -12.66 -19.21 -18.33
N CYS A 221 -11.96 -19.92 -19.22
CA CYS A 221 -11.88 -21.39 -19.25
C CYS A 221 -13.26 -22.08 -19.30
N LEU A 222 -14.22 -21.50 -20.04
CA LEU A 222 -15.54 -22.08 -20.23
C LEU A 222 -15.50 -23.12 -21.38
N GLU A 223 -16.06 -24.30 -21.18
CA GLU A 223 -15.90 -25.41 -22.15
C GLU A 223 -17.12 -25.68 -23.03
N LYS A 224 -18.34 -25.71 -22.49
CA LYS A 224 -19.55 -26.10 -23.24
C LYS A 224 -20.82 -25.37 -22.78
N ALA A 225 -21.24 -25.61 -21.55
CA ALA A 225 -22.45 -25.02 -20.97
C ALA A 225 -22.12 -24.37 -19.64
N ILE A 226 -22.64 -23.16 -19.43
CA ILE A 226 -22.48 -22.46 -18.16
C ILE A 226 -23.44 -23.06 -17.14
N ARG A 227 -22.90 -23.68 -16.09
CA ARG A 227 -23.71 -24.17 -14.96
C ARG A 227 -24.30 -22.99 -14.18
N LYS A 228 -25.50 -23.16 -13.62
CA LYS A 228 -26.11 -22.16 -12.76
C LYS A 228 -25.22 -21.94 -11.53
N GLY A 229 -24.88 -20.69 -11.23
CA GLY A 229 -24.00 -20.35 -10.11
C GLY A 229 -22.50 -20.50 -10.36
N ASP A 230 -22.08 -20.85 -11.59
CA ASP A 230 -20.68 -20.81 -11.99
C ASP A 230 -20.18 -19.35 -12.01
N PRO A 231 -19.19 -18.98 -11.16
CA PRO A 231 -18.66 -17.61 -11.10
C PRO A 231 -18.14 -17.09 -12.44
N ASN A 232 -17.40 -17.90 -13.20
CA ASN A 232 -16.88 -17.50 -14.51
C ASN A 232 -18.03 -17.30 -15.51
N GLY A 233 -19.05 -18.14 -15.38
CA GLY A 233 -20.29 -18.05 -16.11
C GLY A 233 -21.07 -16.76 -15.90
N GLU A 234 -21.21 -16.33 -14.64
CA GLU A 234 -21.87 -15.06 -14.29
C GLU A 234 -21.09 -13.86 -14.82
N ILE A 235 -19.76 -13.90 -14.69
CA ILE A 235 -18.87 -12.85 -15.23
C ILE A 235 -19.01 -12.75 -16.75
N TRP A 236 -19.01 -13.87 -17.46
CA TRP A 236 -19.19 -13.88 -18.92
C TRP A 236 -20.56 -13.34 -19.33
N ARG A 237 -21.64 -13.72 -18.62
CA ARG A 237 -23.00 -13.18 -18.85
C ARG A 237 -23.04 -11.67 -18.66
N GLY A 238 -22.43 -11.18 -17.57
CA GLY A 238 -22.32 -9.76 -17.29
C GLY A 238 -21.57 -9.02 -18.40
N TYR A 239 -20.41 -9.55 -18.83
CA TYR A 239 -19.65 -8.95 -19.91
C TYR A 239 -20.40 -8.95 -21.23
N ARG A 240 -21.12 -10.03 -21.57
CA ARG A 240 -21.95 -10.10 -22.77
C ARG A 240 -22.99 -9.00 -22.81
N ALA A 241 -23.70 -8.76 -21.71
CA ALA A 241 -24.66 -7.67 -21.61
C ALA A 241 -23.97 -6.31 -21.77
N PHE A 242 -22.84 -6.11 -21.08
CA PHE A 242 -22.04 -4.89 -21.17
C PHE A 242 -21.53 -4.61 -22.59
N TYR A 243 -21.02 -5.64 -23.28
CA TYR A 243 -20.50 -5.56 -24.65
C TYR A 243 -21.53 -5.07 -25.65
N TYR A 244 -22.76 -5.59 -25.61
CA TYR A 244 -23.83 -5.17 -26.52
C TYR A 244 -24.40 -3.79 -26.19
N LEU A 245 -24.30 -3.34 -24.94
CA LEU A 245 -24.72 -1.98 -24.56
C LEU A 245 -23.78 -0.91 -25.12
N HIS A 246 -22.50 -1.22 -25.33
CA HIS A 246 -21.46 -0.25 -25.69
C HIS A 246 -20.94 -0.35 -27.13
N ASN A 247 -21.35 -1.36 -27.90
CA ASN A 247 -20.96 -1.55 -29.31
C ASN A 247 -22.17 -1.47 -30.27
N LYS A 248 -23.05 -0.48 -30.09
CA LYS A 248 -24.14 -0.19 -31.02
C LYS A 248 -23.69 0.70 -32.17
#